data_AF-A0A1Y2QBV6-F1
#
_entry.id   AF-A0A1Y2QBV6-F1
#
_cell.length_a   1.000
_cell.length_b   1.000
_cell.length_c   1.000
_cell.angle_alpha   90.00
_cell.angle_beta   90.00
_cell.angle_gamma   90.00
#
_symmetry.space_group_name_H-M   'P 1'
#
loop_
_entity.id
_entity.type
_entity.pdbx_description
1 polymer ?
#
loop_
_entity_poly.entity_id
_entity_poly.type
_entity_poly.pdbx_seq_one_letter_code
_entity_poly.pdbx_strand_id
1 'polypeptide(L)'
;MFPRIREITDAFGGRLQVSVEEHPSGALVVLERPDMAGRPRVMLDGYGVDILSGYIMSARLAVPHPLPDEHIDGVFATRFRLGLDPCAALALYQSDGPALDIPAPFWDRLYAELCLVAAHARELGRRAEARVH
;
A
#
# COMPACT_ATOMS: atom_id res chain seq x y z
N MET A 1 -1.88 -16.39 12.19
CA MET A 1 -0.42 -16.07 12.05
C MET A 1 -0.23 -14.71 12.68
N PHE A 2 0.87 -14.43 13.42
CA PHE A 2 1.02 -13.12 14.08
C PHE A 2 0.93 -11.97 13.05
N PRO A 3 0.22 -10.87 13.36
CA PRO A 3 0.15 -9.74 12.46
C PRO A 3 1.56 -9.25 12.17
N ARG A 4 1.98 -9.28 10.89
CA ARG A 4 3.27 -8.75 10.46
C ARG A 4 3.12 -7.24 10.40
N ILE A 5 3.63 -6.54 11.40
CA ILE A 5 3.70 -5.07 11.40
C ILE A 5 5.15 -4.68 11.09
N ARG A 6 5.33 -3.88 10.03
CA ARG A 6 6.61 -3.30 9.64
C ARG A 6 6.49 -1.80 9.61
N GLU A 7 7.40 -1.15 10.33
CA GLU A 7 7.53 0.30 10.29
C GLU A 7 8.72 0.68 9.39
N ILE A 8 8.45 1.60 8.48
CA ILE A 8 9.41 2.20 7.57
C ILE A 8 9.61 3.65 8.03
N THR A 9 10.84 4.02 8.31
CA THR A 9 11.23 5.41 8.54
C THR A 9 11.97 5.90 7.30
N ASP A 10 11.57 7.06 6.78
CA ASP A 10 12.30 7.71 5.68
C ASP A 10 13.53 8.47 6.19
N ALA A 11 14.29 9.05 5.27
CA ALA A 11 15.49 9.83 5.60
C ALA A 11 15.21 11.15 6.34
N PHE A 12 13.96 11.59 6.40
CA PHE A 12 13.51 12.85 7.01
C PHE A 12 12.73 12.62 8.33
N GLY A 13 12.63 11.37 8.79
CA GLY A 13 11.94 11.00 10.03
C GLY A 13 10.45 10.72 9.87
N GLY A 14 9.90 10.77 8.65
CA GLY A 14 8.54 10.34 8.37
C GLY A 14 8.37 8.84 8.62
N ARG A 15 7.16 8.41 8.99
CA ARG A 15 6.85 7.01 9.34
C ARG A 15 5.72 6.45 8.50
N LEU A 16 5.93 5.28 7.92
CA LEU A 16 4.91 4.50 7.23
C LEU A 16 4.85 3.11 7.85
N GLN A 17 3.68 2.69 8.29
CA GLN A 17 3.42 1.36 8.82
C GLN A 17 2.74 0.50 7.76
N VAL A 18 3.21 -0.72 7.61
CA VAL A 18 2.61 -1.77 6.78
C VAL A 18 2.21 -2.91 7.72
N SER A 19 0.92 -3.22 7.83
CA SER A 19 0.43 -4.38 8.57
C SER A 19 -0.26 -5.39 7.65
N VAL A 20 -0.26 -6.66 8.06
CA VAL A 20 -1.03 -7.73 7.41
C VAL A 20 -2.00 -8.30 8.42
N GLU A 21 -3.27 -8.27 8.07
CA GLU A 21 -4.40 -8.73 8.88
C GLU A 21 -5.12 -9.89 8.18
N GLU A 22 -5.69 -10.81 8.97
CA GLU A 22 -6.56 -11.86 8.44
C GLU A 22 -7.96 -11.26 8.18
N HIS A 23 -8.51 -11.47 7.00
CA HIS A 23 -9.83 -10.99 6.57
C HIS A 23 -10.65 -12.17 6.00
N PRO A 24 -11.99 -12.16 6.05
CA PRO A 24 -12.80 -13.25 5.51
C PRO A 24 -12.53 -13.57 4.02
N SER A 25 -12.04 -12.60 3.24
CA SER A 25 -11.68 -12.75 1.83
C SER A 25 -10.20 -13.07 1.59
N GLY A 26 -9.41 -13.33 2.64
CA GLY A 26 -7.97 -13.62 2.54
C GLY A 26 -7.11 -12.73 3.44
N ALA A 27 -5.94 -12.32 2.97
CA ALA A 27 -5.09 -11.39 3.70
C ALA A 27 -5.38 -9.95 3.28
N LEU A 28 -5.44 -9.06 4.26
CA LEU A 28 -5.63 -7.63 4.06
C LEU A 28 -4.37 -6.88 4.48
N VAL A 29 -3.88 -6.00 3.63
CA VAL A 29 -2.70 -5.18 3.90
C VAL A 29 -3.16 -3.79 4.25
N VAL A 30 -2.74 -3.29 5.41
CA VAL A 30 -3.06 -1.93 5.84
C VAL A 30 -1.80 -1.09 5.77
N LEU A 31 -1.91 0.05 5.09
CA LEU A 31 -0.88 1.08 5.08
C LEU A 31 -1.36 2.24 5.93
N GLU A 32 -0.54 2.73 6.84
CA GLU A 32 -0.88 3.84 7.72
C GLU A 32 0.31 4.80 7.91
N ARG A 33 0.04 6.10 7.98
CA ARG A 33 1.01 7.12 8.41
C ARG A 33 0.76 7.49 9.88
N PRO A 34 1.34 6.76 10.85
CA PRO A 34 1.09 7.02 12.28
C PRO A 34 1.69 8.35 12.76
N ASP A 35 2.63 8.92 11.99
CA ASP A 35 3.27 10.22 12.23
C ASP A 35 2.37 11.41 11.88
N MET A 36 1.28 11.20 11.14
CA MET A 36 0.40 12.28 10.67
C MET A 36 -0.87 12.40 11.52
N ALA A 37 -1.36 13.64 11.66
CA ALA A 37 -2.65 13.90 12.29
C ALA A 37 -3.77 13.17 11.53
N GLY A 38 -4.71 12.58 12.27
CA GLY A 38 -5.78 11.76 11.68
C GLY A 38 -5.34 10.37 11.23
N ARG A 39 -4.04 10.01 11.32
CA ARG A 39 -3.46 8.70 11.00
C ARG A 39 -4.06 8.14 9.69
N PRO A 40 -3.84 8.82 8.54
CA PRO A 40 -4.43 8.39 7.29
C PRO A 40 -4.00 6.95 7.01
N ARG A 41 -4.95 6.17 6.50
CA ARG A 41 -4.76 4.75 6.24
C ARG A 41 -5.54 4.30 5.02
N VAL A 42 -5.02 3.28 4.35
CA VAL A 42 -5.75 2.54 3.31
C VAL A 42 -5.60 1.04 3.53
N MET A 43 -6.62 0.30 3.12
CA MET A 43 -6.65 -1.15 3.19
C MET A 43 -6.61 -1.70 1.77
N LEU A 44 -5.75 -2.68 1.49
CA LEU A 44 -5.55 -3.27 0.16
C LEU A 44 -5.62 -4.79 0.26
N ASP A 45 -6.38 -5.41 -0.61
CA ASP A 45 -6.32 -6.85 -0.83
C ASP A 45 -5.08 -7.23 -1.66
N GLY A 46 -4.92 -8.52 -1.97
CA GLY A 46 -3.79 -8.99 -2.76
C GLY A 46 -3.66 -8.30 -4.12
N TYR A 47 -4.78 -8.02 -4.80
CA TYR A 47 -4.79 -7.31 -6.07
C TYR A 47 -4.33 -5.86 -5.91
N GLY A 48 -4.86 -5.15 -4.91
CA GLY A 48 -4.46 -3.78 -4.61
C GLY A 48 -2.99 -3.65 -4.24
N VAL A 49 -2.41 -4.64 -3.56
CA VAL A 49 -0.97 -4.69 -3.22
C VAL A 49 -0.11 -4.85 -4.48
N ASP A 50 -0.50 -5.74 -5.39
CA ASP A 50 0.23 -5.95 -6.64
C ASP A 50 0.16 -4.69 -7.54
N ILE A 51 -1.02 -4.04 -7.61
CA ILE A 51 -1.19 -2.76 -8.32
C ILE A 51 -0.35 -1.65 -7.70
N LEU A 52 -0.37 -1.47 -6.38
CA LEU A 52 0.46 -0.47 -5.71
C LEU A 52 1.95 -0.71 -5.96
N SER A 53 2.40 -1.97 -5.91
CA SER A 53 3.80 -2.33 -6.18
C SER A 53 4.22 -1.93 -7.60
N GLY A 54 3.36 -2.20 -8.58
CA GLY A 54 3.57 -1.76 -9.96
C GLY A 54 3.55 -0.24 -10.10
N TYR A 55 2.60 0.44 -9.48
CA TYR A 55 2.44 1.89 -9.54
C TYR A 55 3.64 2.63 -8.93
N ILE A 56 4.18 2.13 -7.82
CA ILE A 56 5.42 2.66 -7.21
C ILE A 56 6.57 2.62 -8.22
N MET A 57 6.77 1.48 -8.89
CA MET A 57 7.86 1.33 -9.85
C MET A 57 7.64 2.21 -11.09
N SER A 58 6.41 2.26 -11.61
CA SER A 58 6.03 3.14 -12.72
C SER A 58 6.29 4.61 -12.38
N ALA A 59 5.88 5.06 -11.19
CA ALA A 59 6.13 6.42 -10.72
C ALA A 59 7.62 6.70 -10.55
N ARG A 60 8.38 5.76 -9.98
CA ARG A 60 9.84 5.87 -9.84
C ARG A 60 10.55 6.06 -11.18
N LEU A 61 10.06 5.41 -12.23
CA LEU A 61 10.61 5.51 -13.59
C LEU A 61 10.08 6.72 -14.38
N ALA A 62 8.91 7.24 -14.02
CA ALA A 62 8.28 8.36 -14.73
C ALA A 62 8.80 9.73 -14.29
N VAL A 63 9.10 9.92 -13.00
CA VAL A 63 9.56 11.21 -12.44
C VAL A 63 10.71 11.79 -13.28
N PRO A 64 10.64 13.07 -13.70
CA PRO A 64 9.71 14.12 -13.25
C PRO A 64 8.42 14.27 -14.08
N HIS A 65 8.06 13.28 -14.90
CA HIS A 65 6.86 13.34 -15.74
C HIS A 65 5.61 12.84 -15.01
N PRO A 66 4.42 13.32 -15.36
CA PRO A 66 3.18 12.80 -14.81
C PRO A 66 2.97 11.34 -15.23
N LEU A 67 2.24 10.61 -14.39
CA LEU A 67 1.78 9.25 -14.64
C LEU A 67 0.24 9.26 -14.66
N PRO A 68 -0.43 8.50 -15.53
CA PRO A 68 -1.88 8.32 -15.45
C PRO A 68 -2.31 7.86 -14.06
N ASP A 69 -3.49 8.29 -13.64
CA ASP A 69 -4.12 7.76 -12.42
C ASP A 69 -4.48 6.29 -12.66
N GLU A 70 -4.28 5.46 -11.64
CA GLU A 70 -4.74 4.06 -11.64
C GLU A 70 -5.95 3.90 -10.73
N HIS A 71 -6.82 2.96 -11.08
CA HIS A 71 -8.02 2.66 -10.29
C HIS A 71 -8.20 1.16 -10.14
N ILE A 72 -8.49 0.75 -8.90
CA ILE A 72 -8.96 -0.60 -8.60
C ILE A 72 -10.36 -0.52 -8.02
N ASP A 73 -11.21 -1.45 -8.45
CA ASP A 73 -12.57 -1.63 -7.95
C ASP A 73 -12.60 -2.66 -6.82
N GLY A 74 -13.80 -2.89 -6.24
CA GLY A 74 -14.05 -3.92 -5.25
C GLY A 74 -14.31 -3.35 -3.85
N VAL A 75 -14.23 -4.22 -2.84
CA VAL A 75 -14.50 -3.85 -1.43
C VAL A 75 -13.52 -2.79 -0.93
N PHE A 76 -12.29 -2.82 -1.45
CA PHE A 76 -11.20 -1.90 -1.12
C PHE A 76 -10.84 -1.02 -2.32
N ALA A 77 -11.86 -0.51 -3.02
CA ALA A 77 -11.67 0.33 -4.19
C ALA A 77 -10.75 1.51 -3.87
N THR A 78 -9.70 1.69 -4.68
CA THR A 78 -8.62 2.64 -4.42
C THR A 78 -8.24 3.35 -5.71
N ARG A 79 -8.06 4.67 -5.63
CA ARG A 79 -7.46 5.46 -6.70
C ARG A 79 -6.03 5.82 -6.33
N PHE A 80 -5.11 5.60 -7.25
CA PHE A 80 -3.69 5.93 -7.12
C PHE A 80 -3.38 7.11 -8.03
N ARG A 81 -2.66 8.10 -7.50
CA ARG A 81 -2.21 9.27 -8.25
C ARG A 81 -0.76 9.60 -7.92
N LEU A 82 0.01 9.98 -8.92
CA LEU A 82 1.32 10.61 -8.74
C LEU A 82 1.16 12.14 -8.68
N GLY A 83 1.46 12.72 -7.51
CA GLY A 83 1.69 14.17 -7.35
C GLY A 83 3.18 14.48 -7.50
N LEU A 84 3.50 15.65 -8.05
CA LEU A 84 4.90 16.09 -8.28
C LEU A 84 5.28 17.37 -7.52
N ASP A 85 4.30 18.17 -7.12
CA ASP A 85 4.47 19.47 -6.46
C ASP A 85 3.92 19.40 -5.02
N PRO A 86 4.68 19.83 -3.98
CA PRO A 86 6.04 20.35 -4.02
C PRO A 86 7.13 19.29 -4.23
N CYS A 87 6.80 18.02 -4.01
CA CYS A 87 7.68 16.88 -4.16
C CYS A 87 6.89 15.68 -4.70
N ALA A 88 7.59 14.74 -5.34
CA ALA A 88 6.98 13.50 -5.80
C ALA A 88 6.39 12.67 -4.63
N ALA A 89 5.09 12.36 -4.73
CA ALA A 89 4.37 11.55 -3.76
C ALA A 89 3.24 10.78 -4.43
N LEU A 90 2.97 9.57 -3.94
CA LEU A 90 1.79 8.81 -4.34
C LEU A 90 0.65 9.16 -3.39
N ALA A 91 -0.48 9.58 -3.93
CA ALA A 91 -1.70 9.81 -3.17
C ALA A 91 -2.67 8.64 -3.42
N LEU A 92 -3.06 7.96 -2.36
CA LEU A 92 -4.03 6.87 -2.39
C LEU A 92 -5.35 7.34 -1.79
N TYR A 93 -6.44 7.22 -2.55
CA TYR A 93 -7.77 7.66 -2.14
C TYR A 93 -8.73 6.46 -2.01
N GLN A 94 -9.42 6.37 -0.88
CA GLN A 94 -10.53 5.45 -0.63
C GLN A 94 -11.75 6.26 -0.15
N SER A 95 -12.95 5.76 -0.44
CA SER A 95 -14.24 6.50 -0.42
C SER A 95 -14.50 7.38 0.81
N ASP A 96 -14.10 6.91 2.00
CA ASP A 96 -14.46 7.54 3.29
C ASP A 96 -13.25 8.04 4.10
N GLY A 97 -12.07 8.11 3.49
CA GLY A 97 -10.81 8.39 4.19
C GLY A 97 -10.06 9.62 3.68
N PRO A 98 -9.22 10.25 4.54
CA PRO A 98 -8.19 11.15 4.04
C PRO A 98 -7.26 10.40 3.07
N ALA A 99 -6.74 11.11 2.08
CA ALA A 99 -5.73 10.55 1.19
C ALA A 99 -4.52 10.08 1.99
N LEU A 100 -4.00 8.92 1.66
CA LEU A 100 -2.71 8.46 2.17
C LEU A 100 -1.61 8.90 1.20
N ASP A 101 -0.84 9.90 1.61
CA ASP A 101 0.31 10.36 0.85
C ASP A 101 1.56 9.56 1.22
N ILE A 102 2.23 9.03 0.19
CA ILE A 102 3.47 8.25 0.28
C ILE A 102 4.57 8.98 -0.52
N PRO A 103 5.37 9.83 0.15
CA PRO A 103 6.49 10.52 -0.46
C PRO A 103 7.53 9.58 -1.10
N ALA A 104 8.21 10.07 -2.14
CA ALA A 104 9.25 9.34 -2.86
C ALA A 104 10.34 8.66 -1.99
N PRO A 105 10.78 9.24 -0.85
CA PRO A 105 11.71 8.58 0.07
C PRO A 105 11.26 7.22 0.61
N PHE A 106 9.95 6.93 0.64
CA PHE A 106 9.45 5.63 1.09
C PHE A 106 9.45 4.56 -0.01
N TRP A 107 9.49 4.95 -1.28
CA TRP A 107 9.12 4.08 -2.41
C TRP A 107 9.92 2.79 -2.48
N ASP A 108 11.26 2.87 -2.44
CA ASP A 108 12.11 1.70 -2.63
C ASP A 108 11.92 0.66 -1.50
N ARG A 109 11.84 1.15 -0.26
CA ARG A 109 11.65 0.29 0.92
C ARG A 109 10.23 -0.24 1.00
N LEU A 110 9.24 0.58 0.66
CA LEU A 110 7.85 0.14 0.58
C LEU A 110 7.68 -0.93 -0.49
N TYR A 111 8.21 -0.72 -1.71
CA TYR A 111 8.16 -1.70 -2.79
C TYR A 111 8.73 -3.06 -2.35
N ALA A 112 9.91 -3.06 -1.73
CA ALA A 112 10.52 -4.29 -1.21
C ALA A 112 9.63 -4.97 -0.15
N GLU A 113 9.04 -4.22 0.77
CA GLU A 113 8.12 -4.75 1.78
C GLU A 113 6.83 -5.30 1.16
N LEU A 114 6.26 -4.62 0.16
CA LEU A 114 5.06 -5.09 -0.55
C LEU A 114 5.32 -6.40 -1.29
N CYS A 115 6.49 -6.61 -1.90
CA CYS A 115 6.84 -7.89 -2.51
C CYS A 115 6.82 -9.04 -1.49
N LEU A 116 7.35 -8.81 -0.28
CA LEU A 116 7.34 -9.80 0.79
C LEU A 116 5.93 -10.03 1.33
N VAL A 117 5.18 -8.96 1.55
CA VAL A 117 3.81 -8.99 2.06
C VAL A 117 2.89 -9.71 1.06
N ALA A 118 3.00 -9.44 -0.24
CA ALA A 118 2.22 -10.11 -1.28
C ALA A 118 2.43 -11.62 -1.28
N ALA A 119 3.68 -12.08 -1.11
CA ALA A 119 3.98 -13.51 -1.01
C ALA A 119 3.30 -14.15 0.22
N HIS A 120 3.33 -13.50 1.37
CA HIS A 120 2.64 -13.98 2.57
C HIS A 120 1.12 -13.92 2.45
N ALA A 121 0.58 -12.88 1.84
CA ALA A 121 -0.85 -12.73 1.59
C ALA A 121 -1.39 -13.88 0.73
N ARG A 122 -0.68 -14.25 -0.34
CA ARG A 122 -1.01 -15.41 -1.18
C ARG A 122 -0.96 -16.73 -0.42
N GLU A 123 0.05 -16.92 0.44
CA GLU A 123 0.15 -18.12 1.29
C GLU A 123 -1.05 -18.23 2.25
N LEU A 124 -1.46 -17.12 2.86
CA LEU A 124 -2.62 -17.08 3.76
C LEU A 124 -3.91 -17.42 3.03
N GLY A 125 -4.13 -16.85 1.83
CA GLY A 125 -5.27 -17.19 0.97
C GLY A 125 -5.33 -18.69 0.66
N ARG A 126 -4.21 -19.27 0.20
CA ARG A 126 -4.13 -20.71 -0.10
C ARG A 126 -4.45 -21.60 1.10
N ARG A 127 -3.99 -21.23 2.30
CA ARG A 127 -4.28 -21.96 3.54
C ARG A 127 -5.74 -21.85 3.96
N ALA A 128 -6.37 -20.70 3.72
CA ALA A 128 -7.78 -20.50 4.02
C ALA A 128 -8.65 -21.40 3.13
N GLU A 129 -8.38 -21.43 1.82
CA GLU A 129 -9.05 -22.33 0.87
C GLU A 129 -8.90 -23.80 1.27
N ALA A 130 -7.68 -24.24 1.61
CA ALA A 130 -7.40 -25.62 2.01
C ALA A 130 -8.05 -26.05 3.35
N ARG A 131 -8.57 -25.12 4.17
CA ARG A 131 -9.30 -25.43 5.40
C ARG A 131 -10.81 -25.58 5.20
N VAL A 132 -11.32 -25.07 4.08
CA VAL A 132 -12.75 -25.12 3.73
C VAL A 132 -13.07 -26.39 2.93
N HIS A 133 -12.06 -27.04 2.36
CA HIS A 133 -12.12 -28.36 1.71
C HIS A 133 -11.71 -29.49 2.65
#